data_AF-A0AAV6HB05-F1
#
_entry.id   AF-A0AAV6HB05-F1
#
_cell.length_a   1.000
_cell.length_b   1.000
_cell.length_c   1.000
_cell.angle_alpha   90.00
_cell.angle_beta   90.00
_cell.angle_gamma   90.00
#
_symmetry.space_group_name_H-M   'P 1'
#
loop_
_entity.id
_entity.type
_entity.pdbx_description
1 polymer ?
#
loop_
_entity_poly.entity_id
_entity_poly.type
_entity_poly.pdbx_seq_one_letter_code
_entity_poly.pdbx_strand_id
1 'polypeptide(L)'
;MRTHWLLLFSCLCLAPLLSLAEEGLDFPSYDGKDRVLDIDDKNFKKALKKYDMLCLLYHAPPPTAKDQQKQFQMTELVLELAAQVLEVKNIGFGMVDSHKDAKVAKKLGLDEEGSVYIFKDDRVIEFDGMLSANVLVEFLLDLMEDPVEVLDNALELRAFDRMDDEIRVVGYFKNQDSEHFLAFKEAAEQFQPYIRFFATFEKSVAKPLTLKMNEVDFYEPFMDELFSAVQALSP
;
A
#
# COMPACT_ATOMS: atom_id res chain seq x y z
N MET A 1 44.61 43.59 -30.00
CA MET A 1 44.90 42.69 -28.86
C MET A 1 43.95 42.84 -27.67
N ARG A 2 43.21 43.96 -27.52
CA ARG A 2 42.36 44.22 -26.34
C ARG A 2 40.93 43.63 -26.40
N THR A 3 40.43 43.30 -27.59
CA THR A 3 39.06 42.80 -27.82
C THR A 3 38.91 41.30 -27.62
N HIS A 4 39.96 40.50 -27.83
CA HIS A 4 39.94 39.05 -27.59
C HIS A 4 39.86 38.70 -26.10
N TRP A 5 40.42 39.53 -25.23
CA TRP A 5 40.30 39.37 -23.77
C TRP A 5 38.89 39.67 -23.25
N LEU A 6 38.17 40.61 -23.87
CA LEU A 6 36.79 40.94 -23.46
C LEU A 6 35.80 39.83 -23.83
N LEU A 7 35.99 39.15 -24.97
CA LEU A 7 35.16 38.00 -25.37
C LEU A 7 35.46 36.73 -24.55
N LEU A 8 36.72 36.51 -24.16
CA LEU A 8 37.09 35.42 -23.25
C LEU A 8 36.53 35.66 -21.83
N PHE A 9 36.53 36.90 -21.36
CA PHE A 9 35.96 37.25 -20.06
C PHE A 9 34.42 37.14 -20.07
N SER A 10 33.74 37.49 -21.16
CA SER A 10 32.28 37.34 -21.24
C SER A 10 31.84 35.87 -21.30
N CYS A 11 32.60 34.99 -21.96
CA CYS A 11 32.32 33.54 -21.92
C CYS A 11 32.59 32.91 -20.55
N LEU A 12 33.64 33.34 -19.82
CA LEU A 12 33.88 32.84 -18.45
C LEU A 12 32.83 33.31 -17.44
N CYS A 13 32.25 34.50 -17.60
CA CYS A 13 31.19 35.01 -16.73
C CYS A 13 29.81 34.38 -16.98
N LEU A 14 29.59 33.76 -18.14
CA LEU A 14 28.34 33.06 -18.49
C LEU A 14 28.38 31.54 -18.19
N ALA A 15 29.56 30.96 -17.98
CA ALA A 15 29.71 29.55 -17.62
C ALA A 15 28.98 29.14 -16.31
N PRO A 16 28.99 29.94 -15.20
CA PRO A 16 28.28 29.57 -13.98
C PRO A 16 26.76 29.81 -14.04
N LEU A 17 26.25 30.45 -15.11
CA LEU A 17 24.81 30.60 -15.36
C LEU A 17 24.21 29.40 -16.12
N LEU A 18 25.05 28.54 -16.71
CA LEU A 18 24.62 27.34 -17.46
C LEU A 18 24.60 26.06 -16.59
N SER A 19 25.10 26.11 -15.36
CA SER A 19 25.20 24.94 -14.47
C SER A 19 24.13 24.89 -13.39
N LEU A 20 23.06 25.67 -13.51
CA LEU A 20 21.87 25.53 -12.67
C LEU A 20 20.93 24.48 -13.31
N ALA A 21 21.44 23.27 -13.53
CA ALA A 21 20.54 22.13 -13.60
C ALA A 21 20.10 21.89 -12.16
N GLU A 22 18.82 22.12 -11.86
CA GLU A 22 18.23 21.72 -10.58
C GLU A 22 18.57 20.23 -10.39
N GLU A 23 19.19 19.89 -9.26
CA GLU A 23 19.40 18.49 -8.88
C GLU A 23 18.04 17.80 -8.95
N GLY A 24 17.95 16.75 -9.77
CA GLY A 24 16.70 16.03 -9.99
C GLY A 24 16.22 15.36 -8.70
N LEU A 25 15.04 14.76 -8.76
CA LEU A 25 14.56 13.93 -7.66
C LEU A 25 15.44 12.69 -7.53
N ASP A 26 16.20 12.60 -6.45
CA ASP A 26 16.94 11.40 -6.08
C ASP A 26 16.00 10.42 -5.36
N PHE A 27 15.99 9.17 -5.83
CA PHE A 27 15.32 8.09 -5.12
C PHE A 27 16.01 7.84 -3.78
N PRO A 28 15.25 7.50 -2.71
CA PRO A 28 15.84 7.19 -1.43
C PRO A 28 16.75 5.98 -1.54
N SER A 29 17.95 6.12 -0.99
CA SER A 29 18.87 5.00 -0.75
C SER A 29 18.87 4.67 0.74
N TYR A 30 19.20 3.42 1.07
CA TYR A 30 19.27 2.99 2.45
C TYR A 30 20.32 3.82 3.22
N ASP A 31 19.89 4.43 4.32
CA ASP A 31 20.71 5.35 5.12
C ASP A 31 21.63 4.64 6.12
N GLY A 32 21.60 3.30 6.16
CA GLY A 32 22.45 2.48 7.02
C GLY A 32 21.95 2.31 8.45
N LYS A 33 20.74 2.77 8.80
CA LYS A 33 20.15 2.56 10.12
C LYS A 33 19.19 1.39 10.13
N ASP A 34 19.42 0.47 11.05
CA ASP A 34 18.57 -0.71 11.24
C ASP A 34 17.20 -0.31 11.82
N ARG A 35 16.14 -0.61 11.09
CA ARG A 35 14.73 -0.37 11.46
C ARG A 35 13.93 -1.67 11.54
N VAL A 36 14.38 -2.73 10.87
CA VAL A 36 13.73 -4.03 10.85
C VAL A 36 13.99 -4.75 12.18
N LEU A 37 12.92 -5.16 12.85
CA LEU A 37 12.99 -5.81 14.16
C LEU A 37 13.15 -7.33 14.01
N ASP A 38 14.10 -7.94 14.74
CA ASP A 38 14.08 -9.40 15.01
C ASP A 38 12.97 -9.67 16.03
N ILE A 39 11.84 -10.22 15.58
CA ILE A 39 10.64 -10.40 16.40
C ILE A 39 10.67 -11.75 17.10
N ASP A 40 10.61 -11.71 18.44
CA ASP A 40 10.69 -12.88 19.31
C ASP A 40 9.59 -12.89 20.39
N ASP A 41 9.57 -13.94 21.22
CA ASP A 41 8.60 -14.11 22.31
C ASP A 41 8.65 -12.97 23.35
N LYS A 42 9.74 -12.19 23.41
CA LYS A 42 9.95 -11.10 24.37
C LYS A 42 9.40 -9.78 23.85
N ASN A 43 9.46 -9.52 22.54
CA ASN A 43 9.16 -8.21 21.97
C ASN A 43 7.87 -8.13 21.13
N PHE A 44 7.33 -9.25 20.63
CA PHE A 44 6.23 -9.21 19.64
C PHE A 44 5.00 -8.42 20.11
N LYS A 45 4.59 -8.60 21.38
CA LYS A 45 3.45 -7.86 21.96
C LYS A 45 3.70 -6.36 22.05
N LYS A 46 4.95 -5.96 22.24
CA LYS A 46 5.33 -4.54 22.29
C LYS A 46 5.34 -3.96 20.88
N ALA A 47 5.84 -4.71 19.90
CA ALA A 47 5.83 -4.29 18.50
C ALA A 47 4.40 -4.07 17.99
N LEU A 48 3.49 -5.04 18.20
CA LEU A 48 2.08 -4.93 17.80
C LEU A 48 1.35 -3.72 18.39
N LYS A 49 1.77 -3.21 19.55
CA LYS A 49 1.15 -2.05 20.22
C LYS A 49 1.80 -0.72 19.87
N LYS A 50 3.01 -0.75 19.31
CA LYS A 50 3.82 0.46 19.10
C LYS A 50 3.44 1.17 17.80
N TYR A 51 3.12 0.39 16.78
CA TYR A 51 2.93 0.87 15.42
C TYR A 51 1.44 0.82 15.05
N ASP A 52 1.02 1.74 14.18
CA ASP A 52 -0.35 1.74 13.65
C ASP A 52 -0.55 0.57 12.67
N MET A 53 0.52 0.19 11.97
CA MET A 53 0.62 -1.09 11.26
C MET A 53 1.99 -1.73 11.49
N LEU A 54 2.01 -3.06 11.59
CA LEU A 54 3.25 -3.83 11.72
C LEU A 54 3.35 -4.83 10.55
N CYS A 55 4.39 -4.70 9.76
CA CYS A 55 4.71 -5.55 8.61
C CYS A 55 5.78 -6.58 9.01
N LEU A 56 5.45 -7.86 8.98
CA LEU A 56 6.33 -8.96 9.39
C LEU A 56 6.62 -9.90 8.23
N LEU A 57 7.89 -10.03 7.86
CA LEU A 57 8.32 -11.11 6.99
C LEU A 57 8.51 -12.38 7.81
N TYR A 58 7.71 -13.40 7.50
CA TYR A 58 7.89 -14.74 8.07
C TYR A 58 8.90 -15.51 7.21
N HIS A 59 10.02 -15.94 7.78
CA HIS A 59 11.13 -16.48 6.98
C HIS A 59 11.68 -17.79 7.52
N ALA A 60 12.18 -18.61 6.61
CA ALA A 60 13.00 -19.77 6.94
C ALA A 60 14.31 -19.35 7.63
N PRO A 61 14.96 -20.24 8.40
CA PRO A 61 16.22 -19.92 9.05
C PRO A 61 17.29 -19.43 8.07
N PRO A 62 18.17 -18.51 8.47
CA PRO A 62 19.22 -18.00 7.62
C PRO A 62 20.06 -19.14 7.00
N PRO A 63 20.23 -19.16 5.67
CA PRO A 63 20.90 -20.26 4.99
C PRO A 63 22.41 -20.27 5.29
N THR A 64 23.06 -21.42 5.12
CA THR A 64 24.52 -21.54 5.29
C THR A 64 25.31 -21.30 4.00
N ALA A 65 24.66 -21.43 2.83
CA ALA A 65 25.29 -21.22 1.54
C ALA A 65 25.43 -19.72 1.24
N LYS A 66 26.62 -19.28 0.83
CA LYS A 66 26.96 -17.87 0.63
C LYS A 66 25.99 -17.13 -0.31
N ASP A 67 25.57 -17.77 -1.39
CA ASP A 67 24.69 -17.12 -2.37
C ASP A 67 23.28 -16.91 -1.82
N GLN A 68 22.77 -17.89 -1.05
CA GLN A 68 21.48 -17.79 -0.38
C GLN A 68 21.53 -16.77 0.78
N GLN A 69 22.66 -16.64 1.47
CA GLN A 69 22.86 -15.61 2.50
C GLN A 69 22.77 -14.20 1.90
N LYS A 70 23.37 -13.98 0.72
CA LYS A 70 23.23 -12.71 0.01
C LYS A 70 21.78 -12.43 -0.35
N GLN A 71 21.05 -13.43 -0.84
CA GLN A 71 19.63 -13.26 -1.15
C GLN A 71 18.82 -12.86 0.09
N PHE A 72 19.05 -13.52 1.23
CA PHE A 72 18.43 -13.16 2.51
C PHE A 72 18.75 -11.72 2.94
N GLN A 73 20.01 -11.29 2.81
CA GLN A 73 20.42 -9.91 3.09
C GLN A 73 19.77 -8.90 2.15
N MET A 74 19.60 -9.24 0.87
CA MET A 74 18.90 -8.37 -0.08
C MET A 74 17.42 -8.23 0.28
N THR A 75 16.79 -9.32 0.75
CA THR A 75 15.43 -9.29 1.26
C THR A 75 15.28 -8.41 2.50
N GLU A 76 16.19 -8.54 3.47
CA GLU A 76 16.23 -7.66 4.64
C GLU A 76 16.41 -6.18 4.23
N LEU A 77 17.29 -5.90 3.27
CA LEU A 77 17.51 -4.55 2.75
C LEU A 77 16.26 -3.95 2.07
N VAL A 78 15.44 -4.78 1.42
CA VAL A 78 14.14 -4.35 0.87
C VAL A 78 13.22 -3.85 1.99
N LEU A 79 13.14 -4.59 3.10
CA LEU A 79 12.34 -4.19 4.26
C LEU A 79 12.92 -2.94 4.93
N GLU A 80 14.24 -2.84 5.06
CA GLU A 80 14.91 -1.66 5.63
C GLU A 80 14.62 -0.38 4.83
N LEU A 81 14.66 -0.48 3.51
CA LEU A 81 14.35 0.66 2.65
C LEU A 81 12.87 1.07 2.77
N ALA A 82 11.95 0.10 2.79
CA ALA A 82 10.53 0.37 3.01
C ALA A 82 10.28 1.00 4.40
N ALA A 83 10.92 0.47 5.44
CA ALA A 83 10.86 0.99 6.80
C ALA A 83 11.38 2.42 6.90
N GLN A 84 12.45 2.75 6.18
CA GLN A 84 12.98 4.11 6.11
C GLN A 84 11.96 5.09 5.49
N VAL A 85 11.31 4.69 4.39
CA VAL A 85 10.33 5.54 3.70
C VAL A 85 9.07 5.74 4.56
N LEU A 86 8.63 4.69 5.26
CA LEU A 86 7.37 4.69 6.01
C LEU A 86 7.53 5.00 7.51
N GLU A 87 8.74 5.33 7.97
CA GLU A 87 9.00 5.70 9.37
C GLU A 87 8.10 6.84 9.85
N VAL A 88 7.87 7.85 8.99
CA VAL A 88 7.00 9.01 9.28
C VAL A 88 5.51 8.65 9.35
N LYS A 89 5.12 7.48 8.84
CA LYS A 89 3.75 6.94 8.88
C LYS A 89 3.52 6.01 10.06
N ASN A 90 4.51 5.86 10.96
CA ASN A 90 4.45 4.98 12.12
C ASN A 90 4.15 3.51 11.76
N ILE A 91 4.69 3.04 10.63
CA ILE A 91 4.62 1.63 10.20
C ILE A 91 5.90 0.92 10.64
N GLY A 92 5.75 -0.17 11.39
CA GLY A 92 6.85 -1.00 11.85
C GLY A 92 7.16 -2.11 10.85
N PHE A 93 8.42 -2.50 10.77
CA PHE A 93 8.88 -3.66 10.00
C PHE A 93 9.61 -4.63 10.91
N GLY A 94 9.46 -5.92 10.65
CA GLY A 94 10.13 -6.97 11.40
C GLY A 94 10.22 -8.28 10.64
N MET A 95 11.00 -9.19 11.21
CA MET A 95 11.24 -10.53 10.70
C MET A 95 10.97 -11.54 11.81
N VAL A 96 10.32 -12.65 11.45
CA VAL A 96 10.03 -13.77 12.36
C VAL A 96 10.62 -15.04 11.77
N ASP A 97 11.55 -15.66 12.48
CA ASP A 97 12.18 -16.92 12.07
C ASP A 97 11.25 -18.10 12.37
N SER A 98 10.98 -18.92 11.34
CA SER A 98 10.04 -20.04 11.42
C SER A 98 10.45 -21.17 12.35
N HIS A 99 11.74 -21.31 12.67
CA HIS A 99 12.23 -22.33 13.58
C HIS A 99 12.50 -21.77 14.98
N LYS A 100 13.27 -20.69 15.06
CA LYS A 100 13.68 -20.06 16.32
C LYS A 100 12.48 -19.46 17.05
N ASP A 101 11.58 -18.82 16.29
CA ASP A 101 10.46 -18.04 16.81
C ASP A 101 9.09 -18.68 16.44
N ALA A 102 9.07 -19.98 16.19
CA ALA A 102 7.88 -20.78 15.83
C ALA A 102 6.67 -20.59 16.76
N LYS A 103 6.92 -20.37 18.06
CA LYS A 103 5.84 -20.10 19.03
C LYS A 103 5.17 -18.75 18.80
N VAL A 104 5.93 -17.75 18.35
CA VAL A 104 5.43 -16.42 18.00
C VAL A 104 4.66 -16.52 16.69
N ALA A 105 5.24 -17.14 15.66
CA ALA A 105 4.59 -17.37 14.38
C ALA A 105 3.20 -18.02 14.56
N LYS A 106 3.12 -19.10 15.36
CA LYS A 106 1.84 -19.76 15.67
C LYS A 106 0.83 -18.87 16.42
N LYS A 107 1.28 -17.97 17.30
CA LYS A 107 0.39 -17.04 18.01
C LYS A 107 -0.13 -15.93 17.08
N LEU A 108 0.67 -15.56 16.09
CA LEU A 108 0.38 -14.52 15.13
C LEU A 108 -0.37 -15.04 13.88
N GLY A 109 -0.44 -16.36 13.71
CA GLY A 109 -1.08 -16.97 12.54
C GLY A 109 -0.22 -16.86 11.27
N LEU A 110 1.11 -16.91 11.40
CA LEU A 110 2.03 -16.90 10.26
C LEU A 110 2.23 -18.35 9.80
N ASP A 111 1.72 -18.68 8.63
CA ASP A 111 1.65 -20.06 8.14
C ASP A 111 2.52 -20.31 6.90
N GLU A 112 2.81 -19.29 6.10
CA GLU A 112 3.56 -19.41 4.83
C GLU A 112 4.93 -18.74 4.89
N GLU A 113 5.99 -19.56 4.91
CA GLU A 113 7.37 -19.05 4.88
C GLU A 113 7.65 -18.30 3.56
N GLY A 114 8.20 -17.10 3.68
CA GLY A 114 8.45 -16.19 2.57
C GLY A 114 7.38 -15.11 2.42
N SER A 115 6.21 -15.30 3.02
CA SER A 115 5.12 -14.31 3.01
C SER A 115 5.37 -13.16 3.98
N VAL A 116 4.81 -12.01 3.62
CA VAL A 116 4.76 -10.82 4.46
C VAL A 116 3.36 -10.67 5.04
N TYR A 117 3.26 -10.52 6.35
CA TYR A 117 2.00 -10.35 7.06
C TYR A 117 1.90 -8.95 7.64
N ILE A 118 0.81 -8.25 7.33
CA ILE A 118 0.54 -6.90 7.80
C ILE A 118 -0.54 -6.96 8.87
N PHE A 119 -0.18 -6.51 10.07
CA PHE A 119 -1.09 -6.33 11.18
C PHE A 119 -1.58 -4.88 11.16
N LYS A 120 -2.90 -4.68 11.02
CA LYS A 120 -3.58 -3.39 11.09
C LYS A 120 -4.83 -3.56 11.93
N ASP A 121 -4.93 -2.79 13.02
CA ASP A 121 -6.00 -2.95 14.01
C ASP A 121 -6.09 -4.41 14.51
N ASP A 122 -7.26 -5.05 14.37
CA ASP A 122 -7.48 -6.47 14.71
C ASP A 122 -7.37 -7.41 13.49
N ARG A 123 -6.92 -6.89 12.34
CA ARG A 123 -6.81 -7.64 11.07
C ARG A 123 -5.38 -8.05 10.77
N VAL A 124 -5.27 -9.20 10.10
CA VAL A 124 -4.02 -9.72 9.53
C VAL A 124 -4.23 -9.86 8.04
N ILE A 125 -3.45 -9.12 7.25
CA ILE A 125 -3.46 -9.17 5.79
C ILE A 125 -2.19 -9.89 5.35
N GLU A 126 -2.32 -10.92 4.53
CA GLU A 126 -1.20 -11.55 3.86
C GLU A 126 -0.90 -10.82 2.55
N PHE A 127 0.35 -10.38 2.39
CA PHE A 127 0.84 -9.79 1.15
C PHE A 127 1.49 -10.88 0.29
N ASP A 128 0.78 -11.24 -0.77
CA ASP A 128 1.23 -12.16 -1.83
C ASP A 128 1.69 -11.41 -3.10
N GLY A 129 2.32 -10.25 -2.89
CA GLY A 129 2.84 -9.41 -3.97
C GLY A 129 4.33 -9.62 -4.20
N MET A 130 4.86 -8.90 -5.19
CA MET A 130 6.31 -8.87 -5.42
C MET A 130 7.04 -8.20 -4.25
N LEU A 131 8.02 -8.91 -3.67
CA LEU A 131 8.81 -8.39 -2.56
C LEU A 131 9.85 -7.36 -3.03
N SER A 132 9.42 -6.13 -3.22
CA SER A 132 10.28 -4.98 -3.50
C SER A 132 9.84 -3.76 -2.68
N ALA A 133 10.77 -2.85 -2.38
CA ALA A 133 10.50 -1.74 -1.47
C ALA A 133 9.41 -0.82 -2.02
N ASN A 134 9.40 -0.53 -3.32
CA ASN A 134 8.39 0.32 -3.94
C ASN A 134 6.98 -0.31 -3.88
N VAL A 135 6.85 -1.60 -4.18
CA VAL A 135 5.55 -2.29 -4.17
C VAL A 135 5.02 -2.42 -2.75
N LEU A 136 5.87 -2.78 -1.78
CA LEU A 136 5.48 -2.81 -0.37
C LEU A 136 5.07 -1.43 0.14
N VAL A 137 5.81 -0.38 -0.22
CA VAL A 137 5.48 1.00 0.20
C VAL A 137 4.13 1.42 -0.37
N GLU A 138 3.89 1.20 -1.66
CA GLU A 138 2.63 1.51 -2.32
C GLU A 138 1.47 0.75 -1.66
N PHE A 139 1.59 -0.57 -1.53
CA PHE A 139 0.58 -1.42 -0.90
C PHE A 139 0.23 -0.96 0.53
N LEU A 140 1.25 -0.63 1.33
CA LEU A 140 1.04 -0.18 2.71
C LEU A 140 0.40 1.20 2.76
N LEU A 141 0.74 2.11 1.84
CA LEU A 141 0.09 3.42 1.74
C LEU A 141 -1.38 3.28 1.36
N ASP A 142 -1.71 2.44 0.38
CA ASP A 142 -3.10 2.17 -0.02
C ASP A 142 -3.89 1.54 1.14
N LEU A 143 -3.27 0.62 1.88
CA LEU A 143 -3.88 0.03 3.06
C LEU A 143 -4.07 1.04 4.21
N MET A 144 -3.33 2.16 4.26
CA MET A 144 -3.60 3.24 5.22
C MET A 144 -4.85 4.04 4.89
N GLU A 145 -5.26 4.08 3.62
CA GLU A 145 -6.39 4.88 3.18
C GLU A 145 -7.72 4.32 3.72
N ASP A 146 -8.76 5.15 3.63
CA ASP A 146 -10.10 4.73 4.01
C ASP A 146 -10.56 3.57 3.11
N PRO A 147 -11.24 2.55 3.66
CA PRO A 147 -11.68 1.38 2.90
C PRO A 147 -12.73 1.69 1.85
N VAL A 148 -13.39 2.84 1.93
CA VAL A 148 -14.43 3.26 1.00
C VAL A 148 -14.18 4.70 0.57
N GLU A 149 -13.96 4.89 -0.73
CA GLU A 149 -13.87 6.21 -1.34
C GLU A 149 -15.28 6.77 -1.62
N VAL A 150 -15.52 8.05 -1.32
CA VAL A 150 -16.83 8.68 -1.53
C VAL A 150 -16.87 9.41 -2.88
N LEU A 151 -17.90 9.11 -3.69
CA LEU A 151 -18.21 9.77 -4.94
C LEU A 151 -19.31 10.83 -4.69
N ASP A 152 -18.90 12.07 -4.53
CA ASP A 152 -19.77 13.23 -4.22
C ASP A 152 -20.14 14.04 -5.47
N ASN A 153 -19.41 13.87 -6.58
CA ASN A 153 -19.64 14.69 -7.78
C ASN A 153 -19.34 13.99 -9.11
N ALA A 154 -19.70 14.67 -10.20
CA ALA A 154 -19.55 14.14 -11.56
C ALA A 154 -18.09 14.01 -12.03
N LEU A 155 -17.12 14.66 -11.38
CA LEU A 155 -15.71 14.50 -11.71
C LEU A 155 -15.17 13.20 -11.11
N GLU A 156 -15.50 12.92 -9.85
CA GLU A 156 -15.16 11.65 -9.18
C GLU A 156 -15.82 10.46 -9.87
N LEU A 157 -17.09 10.58 -10.27
CA LEU A 157 -17.75 9.54 -11.06
C LEU A 157 -17.01 9.25 -12.38
N ARG A 158 -16.48 10.28 -13.07
CA ARG A 158 -15.67 10.07 -14.27
C ARG A 158 -14.30 9.46 -13.98
N ALA A 159 -13.76 9.69 -12.78
CA ALA A 159 -12.52 9.04 -12.36
C ALA A 159 -12.78 7.56 -12.11
N PHE A 160 -13.85 7.25 -11.37
CA PHE A 160 -14.36 5.90 -11.17
C PHE A 160 -14.53 5.17 -12.51
N ASP A 161 -15.22 5.76 -13.50
CA ASP A 161 -15.47 5.14 -14.81
C ASP A 161 -14.18 4.78 -15.59
N ARG A 162 -13.05 5.46 -15.33
CA ARG A 162 -11.77 5.24 -16.03
C ARG A 162 -10.91 4.13 -15.45
N MET A 163 -11.29 3.59 -14.29
CA MET A 163 -10.56 2.53 -13.59
C MET A 163 -11.07 1.16 -14.06
N ASP A 164 -11.08 0.93 -15.37
CA ASP A 164 -11.67 -0.27 -15.97
C ASP A 164 -10.81 -1.54 -15.78
N ASP A 165 -9.56 -1.42 -15.37
CA ASP A 165 -8.64 -2.52 -15.13
C ASP A 165 -8.68 -3.08 -13.69
N GLU A 166 -9.49 -2.51 -12.81
CA GLU A 166 -9.60 -2.91 -11.41
C GLU A 166 -10.98 -3.45 -11.04
N ILE A 167 -11.02 -4.36 -10.05
CA ILE A 167 -12.28 -4.81 -9.45
C ILE A 167 -12.82 -3.66 -8.60
N ARG A 168 -14.05 -3.22 -8.89
CA ARG A 168 -14.69 -2.11 -8.19
C ARG A 168 -16.05 -2.51 -7.67
N VAL A 169 -16.38 -2.03 -6.48
CA VAL A 169 -17.69 -2.20 -5.87
C VAL A 169 -18.22 -0.82 -5.52
N VAL A 170 -19.43 -0.46 -5.94
CA VAL A 170 -20.03 0.85 -5.63
C VAL A 170 -21.42 0.69 -5.04
N GLY A 171 -21.67 1.39 -3.94
CA GLY A 171 -22.97 1.42 -3.27
C GLY A 171 -23.59 2.81 -3.18
N TYR A 172 -24.92 2.89 -3.27
CA TYR A 172 -25.66 4.13 -3.00
C TYR A 172 -26.39 4.02 -1.67
N PHE A 173 -26.04 4.88 -0.72
CA PHE A 173 -26.59 4.84 0.64
C PHE A 173 -27.20 6.18 1.04
N LYS A 174 -27.91 6.17 2.17
CA LYS A 174 -28.60 7.37 2.66
C LYS A 174 -27.63 8.44 3.15
N ASN A 175 -26.62 8.03 3.92
CA ASN A 175 -25.55 8.85 4.50
C ASN A 175 -24.51 7.94 5.17
N GLN A 176 -23.45 8.54 5.70
CA GLN A 176 -22.35 7.86 6.39
C GLN A 176 -22.76 7.13 7.68
N ASP A 177 -23.90 7.49 8.27
CA ASP A 177 -24.40 6.88 9.52
C ASP A 177 -25.42 5.75 9.27
N SER A 178 -25.72 5.45 8.01
CA SER A 178 -26.71 4.43 7.68
C SER A 178 -26.17 3.02 7.94
N GLU A 179 -27.01 2.15 8.52
CA GLU A 179 -26.65 0.76 8.84
C GLU A 179 -26.09 0.01 7.63
N HIS A 180 -26.68 0.21 6.45
CA HIS A 180 -26.22 -0.41 5.21
C HIS A 180 -24.84 0.08 4.76
N PHE A 181 -24.52 1.37 4.94
CA PHE A 181 -23.19 1.89 4.63
C PHE A 181 -22.14 1.38 5.62
N LEU A 182 -22.48 1.29 6.91
CA LEU A 182 -21.55 0.76 7.91
C LEU A 182 -21.22 -0.72 7.64
N ALA A 183 -22.22 -1.53 7.28
CA ALA A 183 -22.00 -2.91 6.86
C ALA A 183 -21.18 -3.01 5.56
N PHE A 184 -21.41 -2.09 4.61
CA PHE A 184 -20.61 -1.99 3.39
C PHE A 184 -19.16 -1.63 3.67
N LYS A 185 -18.92 -0.68 4.59
CA LYS A 185 -17.57 -0.28 5.03
C LYS A 185 -16.84 -1.43 5.73
N GLU A 186 -17.51 -2.17 6.60
CA GLU A 186 -16.95 -3.36 7.26
C GLU A 186 -16.56 -4.44 6.24
N ALA A 187 -17.38 -4.66 5.21
CA ALA A 187 -17.04 -5.57 4.12
C ALA A 187 -15.83 -5.06 3.33
N ALA A 188 -15.77 -3.76 3.01
CA ALA A 188 -14.66 -3.14 2.29
C ALA A 188 -13.32 -3.33 3.00
N GLU A 189 -13.31 -3.23 4.34
CA GLU A 189 -12.11 -3.51 5.13
C GLU A 189 -11.57 -4.93 4.86
N GLN A 190 -12.41 -5.95 4.70
CA GLN A 190 -11.93 -7.31 4.45
C GLN A 190 -11.18 -7.48 3.12
N PHE A 191 -11.38 -6.57 2.16
CA PHE A 191 -10.78 -6.66 0.83
C PHE A 191 -9.73 -5.59 0.54
N GLN A 192 -9.46 -4.68 1.48
CA GLN A 192 -8.38 -3.70 1.32
C GLN A 192 -7.00 -4.36 1.18
N PRO A 193 -6.10 -3.82 0.35
CA PRO A 193 -6.33 -2.79 -0.68
C PRO A 193 -6.64 -3.39 -2.07
N TYR A 194 -6.91 -4.68 -2.16
CA TYR A 194 -7.02 -5.42 -3.43
C TYR A 194 -8.28 -5.11 -4.25
N ILE A 195 -9.39 -4.81 -3.58
CA ILE A 195 -10.65 -4.43 -4.23
C ILE A 195 -11.02 -3.02 -3.80
N ARG A 196 -11.36 -2.16 -4.77
CA ARG A 196 -11.74 -0.79 -4.48
C ARG A 196 -13.23 -0.67 -4.22
N PHE A 197 -13.57 -0.13 -3.05
CA PHE A 197 -14.95 0.12 -2.66
C PHE A 197 -15.22 1.62 -2.76
N PHE A 198 -16.37 1.94 -3.36
CA PHE A 198 -16.87 3.29 -3.54
C PHE A 198 -18.26 3.39 -2.93
N ALA A 199 -18.60 4.58 -2.42
CA ALA A 199 -19.95 4.88 -2.01
C ALA A 199 -20.37 6.26 -2.51
N THR A 200 -21.66 6.44 -2.75
CA THR A 200 -22.24 7.76 -2.91
C THR A 200 -23.42 7.94 -1.99
N PHE A 201 -23.63 9.18 -1.56
CA PHE A 201 -24.85 9.61 -0.87
C PHE A 201 -25.69 10.54 -1.75
N GLU A 202 -25.21 10.82 -2.96
CA GLU A 202 -25.77 11.80 -3.87
C GLU A 202 -26.60 11.13 -4.96
N LYS A 203 -27.89 11.45 -5.02
CA LYS A 203 -28.79 10.93 -6.05
C LYS A 203 -28.35 11.29 -7.48
N SER A 204 -27.63 12.40 -7.64
CA SER A 204 -27.06 12.84 -8.91
C SER A 204 -25.94 11.92 -9.42
N VAL A 205 -25.21 11.26 -8.52
CA VAL A 205 -24.13 10.29 -8.83
C VAL A 205 -24.70 8.88 -8.97
N ALA A 206 -25.65 8.49 -8.11
CA ALA A 206 -26.28 7.17 -8.17
C ALA A 206 -27.09 6.93 -9.45
N LYS A 207 -27.71 7.98 -10.01
CA LYS A 207 -28.58 7.84 -11.19
C LYS A 207 -27.84 7.38 -12.45
N PRO A 208 -26.68 7.96 -12.84
CA PRO A 208 -25.85 7.42 -13.92
C PRO A 208 -25.42 5.97 -13.73
N LEU A 209 -25.10 5.58 -12.49
CA LEU A 209 -24.74 4.20 -12.11
C LEU A 209 -25.96 3.26 -12.08
N THR A 210 -27.18 3.78 -12.28
CA THR A 210 -28.45 3.04 -12.20
C THR A 210 -28.79 2.42 -10.84
N LEU A 211 -28.08 2.82 -9.78
CA LEU A 211 -28.26 2.34 -8.41
C LEU A 211 -29.52 2.88 -7.73
N LYS A 212 -30.25 1.99 -7.04
CA LYS A 212 -31.28 2.34 -6.05
C LYS A 212 -30.68 2.48 -4.66
N MET A 213 -31.46 3.05 -3.74
CA MET A 213 -31.04 3.21 -2.34
C MET A 213 -30.73 1.84 -1.72
N ASN A 214 -29.56 1.72 -1.11
CA ASN A 214 -28.96 0.51 -0.53
C ASN A 214 -28.60 -0.58 -1.55
N GLU A 215 -28.61 -0.27 -2.84
CA GLU A 215 -28.11 -1.17 -3.89
C GLU A 215 -26.59 -1.04 -3.98
N VAL A 216 -25.95 -2.16 -4.29
CA VAL A 216 -24.51 -2.29 -4.48
C VAL A 216 -24.29 -3.02 -5.80
N ASP A 217 -23.44 -2.44 -6.63
CA ASP A 217 -23.03 -3.03 -7.90
C ASP A 217 -21.55 -3.43 -7.85
N PHE A 218 -21.24 -4.50 -8.57
CA PHE A 218 -19.90 -5.05 -8.73
C PHE A 218 -19.49 -4.92 -10.19
N TYR A 219 -18.29 -4.39 -10.42
CA TYR A 219 -17.69 -4.20 -11.74
C TYR A 219 -16.45 -5.10 -11.82
N GLU A 220 -16.53 -6.09 -12.71
CA GLU A 220 -15.38 -6.91 -13.09
C GLU A 220 -14.44 -6.10 -14.00
N PRO A 221 -13.11 -6.30 -13.91
CA PRO A 221 -12.16 -5.67 -14.81
C PRO A 221 -12.52 -5.91 -16.28
N PHE A 222 -12.43 -4.84 -17.07
CA PHE A 222 -12.63 -4.78 -18.51
C PHE A 222 -14.04 -5.16 -18.99
N MET A 223 -15.03 -5.21 -18.08
CA MET A 223 -16.42 -5.48 -18.41
C MET A 223 -17.25 -4.20 -18.39
N ASP A 224 -17.96 -3.95 -19.50
CA ASP A 224 -18.90 -2.82 -19.63
C ASP A 224 -20.26 -3.10 -18.96
N GLU A 225 -20.60 -4.36 -18.68
CA GLU A 225 -21.92 -4.78 -18.15
C GLU A 225 -21.90 -5.10 -16.65
N LEU A 226 -22.91 -4.59 -15.96
CA LEU A 226 -23.17 -4.73 -14.53
C LEU A 226 -23.74 -6.10 -14.16
N PHE A 227 -23.12 -6.79 -13.20
CA PHE A 227 -23.78 -7.89 -12.49
C PHE A 227 -24.34 -7.36 -11.17
N SER A 228 -25.66 -7.34 -11.03
CA SER A 228 -26.28 -7.03 -9.73
C SER A 228 -25.89 -8.12 -8.72
N ALA A 229 -25.11 -7.77 -7.70
CA ALA A 229 -24.55 -8.71 -6.70
C ALA A 229 -25.62 -9.52 -5.95
N VAL A 230 -26.89 -9.06 -5.98
CA VAL A 230 -28.07 -9.76 -5.43
C VAL A 230 -28.31 -11.13 -6.09
N GLN A 231 -27.86 -11.34 -7.34
CA GLN A 231 -28.01 -12.64 -8.02
C GLN A 231 -26.93 -13.67 -7.66
N ALA A 232 -25.76 -13.24 -7.18
CA ALA A 232 -24.64 -14.15 -6.88
C ALA A 232 -24.75 -14.82 -5.49
N LEU A 233 -25.64 -14.34 -4.62
CA LEU A 233 -25.86 -14.87 -3.27
C LEU A 233 -27.20 -15.63 -3.11
N SER A 234 -27.87 -15.97 -4.22
CA SER A 234 -29.01 -16.90 -4.18
C SER A 234 -28.50 -18.35 -4.31
N PRO A 235 -28.88 -19.26 -3.40
CA PRO A 235 -28.42 -20.65 -3.39
C PRO A 235 -28.87 -21.47 -4.61
#